data_AF-A0A925BN02-F1
#
_entry.id   AF-A0A925BN02-F1
#
_cell.length_a   1.000
_cell.length_b   1.000
_cell.length_c   1.000
_cell.angle_alpha   90.00
_cell.angle_beta   90.00
_cell.angle_gamma   90.00
#
_symmetry.space_group_name_H-M   'P 1'
#
loop_
_entity.id
_entity.type
_entity.pdbx_description
1 polymer ?
#
loop_
_entity_poly.entity_id
_entity_poly.type
_entity_poly.pdbx_seq_one_letter_code
_entity_poly.pdbx_strand_id
1 'polypeptide(L)'
;MNDQLPGQPSRRGHQDLLHALILLGTVPLLFFAAFKLVEKTVNVSTEPDSNGRREVKQVEEVQVVEEQVSPVDHRPTPPKPQPGEAWLREVAAQEQRVAQLRSTPNVGAARIDQLRKRLAILRKLIEQHLDAVPQSTLDEHSLTTARLRLVREIDQISHSVPNREAEFDWKSAFAEFEEIERKRHSDNVASAAESLTAPLKETHRVAIAAIAQESKELRFQMQDISIKQFELQRNTERELAHHARLRAFEVDRAEILRLLKPFISPDYMQLGRTTGDWVRSPESKPLSWSAIERLEALQPTQIGLDALASIATQYGRDPKRRRPMGSFPSPDGGKISNRLEIESTKRAQQLLKKHRETLIEEGLLTP
;
A
#
# COMPACT_ATOMS: atom_id res chain seq x y z
N MET A 1 47.83 10.46 39.19
CA MET A 1 48.50 9.37 38.46
C MET A 1 47.60 8.15 38.55
N ASN A 2 46.87 7.86 37.48
CA ASN A 2 46.11 6.63 37.31
C ASN A 2 46.34 6.21 35.86
N ASP A 3 47.23 5.23 35.69
CA ASP A 3 47.55 4.62 34.41
C ASP A 3 46.41 3.69 34.00
N GLN A 4 45.69 4.03 32.94
CA GLN A 4 44.78 3.11 32.25
C GLN A 4 45.48 2.53 31.04
N LEU A 5 45.67 1.21 31.08
CA LEU A 5 46.23 0.39 30.00
C LEU A 5 45.31 0.42 28.76
N PRO A 6 45.86 0.65 27.56
CA PRO A 6 45.11 0.55 26.31
C PRO A 6 45.04 -0.92 25.86
N GLY A 7 43.84 -1.43 25.54
CA GLY A 7 43.75 -2.65 24.72
C GLY A 7 42.69 -3.70 25.09
N GLN A 8 41.62 -3.38 25.80
CA GLN A 8 40.47 -4.29 25.82
C GLN A 8 39.43 -3.91 24.75
N PRO A 9 39.14 -4.79 23.75
CA PRO A 9 38.07 -4.54 22.79
C PRO A 9 36.74 -4.48 23.54
N SER A 10 36.01 -3.38 23.37
CA SER A 10 34.75 -3.17 24.07
C SER A 10 33.76 -4.26 23.65
N ARG A 11 33.15 -4.95 24.64
CA ARG A 11 32.12 -5.99 24.44
C ARG A 11 30.94 -5.53 23.56
N ARG A 12 30.77 -4.22 23.34
CA ARG A 12 29.73 -3.66 22.47
C ARG A 12 29.98 -3.95 20.98
N GLY A 13 31.23 -3.99 20.53
CA GLY A 13 31.55 -4.21 19.11
C GLY A 13 31.10 -5.58 18.57
N HIS A 14 31.07 -6.60 19.41
CA HIS A 14 30.60 -7.93 19.01
C HIS A 14 29.07 -8.01 18.92
N GLN A 15 28.33 -7.23 19.71
CA GLN A 15 26.87 -7.19 19.64
C GLN A 15 26.39 -6.48 18.36
N ASP A 16 27.07 -5.41 17.96
CA ASP A 16 26.73 -4.66 16.74
C ASP A 16 27.02 -5.50 15.49
N LEU A 17 28.10 -6.28 15.49
CA LEU A 17 28.46 -7.17 14.38
C LEU A 17 27.47 -8.34 14.25
N LEU A 18 26.97 -8.86 15.37
CA LEU A 18 25.96 -9.92 15.38
C LEU A 18 24.59 -9.39 14.89
N HIS A 19 24.20 -8.18 15.29
CA HIS A 19 22.99 -7.53 14.78
C HIS A 19 23.08 -7.24 13.28
N ALA A 20 24.24 -6.78 12.80
CA ALA A 20 24.47 -6.55 11.38
C ALA A 20 24.34 -7.85 10.56
N LEU A 21 24.91 -8.97 11.04
CA LEU A 21 24.79 -10.27 10.38
C LEU A 21 23.34 -10.80 10.35
N ILE A 22 22.58 -10.61 11.43
CA ILE A 22 21.17 -11.01 11.49
C ILE A 22 20.33 -10.19 10.50
N LEU A 23 20.55 -8.88 10.42
CA LEU A 23 19.85 -8.01 9.46
C LEU A 23 20.21 -8.35 8.01
N LEU A 24 21.48 -8.64 7.73
CA LEU A 24 21.94 -9.00 6.38
C LEU A 24 21.32 -10.33 5.90
N GLY A 25 21.06 -11.28 6.81
CA GLY A 25 20.42 -12.54 6.47
C GLY A 25 18.88 -12.47 6.38
N THR A 26 18.23 -11.71 7.27
CA THR A 26 16.77 -11.74 7.40
C THR A 26 16.03 -10.80 6.45
N VAL A 27 16.61 -9.65 6.11
CA VAL A 27 15.96 -8.67 5.21
C VAL A 27 15.75 -9.22 3.79
N PRO A 28 16.73 -9.87 3.13
CA PRO A 28 16.52 -10.44 1.80
C PRO A 28 15.46 -11.55 1.76
N LEU A 29 15.38 -12.36 2.83
CA LEU A 29 14.40 -13.43 2.97
C LEU A 29 12.97 -12.89 3.09
N LEU A 30 12.77 -11.79 3.83
CA LEU A 30 11.47 -11.12 3.94
C LEU A 30 11.06 -10.47 2.62
N PHE A 31 11.99 -9.84 1.90
CA PHE A 31 11.73 -9.28 0.58
C PHE A 31 11.38 -10.35 -0.46
N PHE A 32 12.09 -11.49 -0.44
CA PHE A 32 11.79 -12.61 -1.33
C PHE A 32 10.42 -13.24 -1.04
N ALA A 33 10.07 -13.41 0.23
CA ALA A 33 8.75 -13.91 0.64
C ALA A 33 7.62 -12.96 0.22
N ALA A 34 7.81 -11.64 0.39
CA ALA A 34 6.87 -10.63 -0.06
C ALA A 34 6.72 -10.62 -1.60
N PHE A 35 7.84 -10.73 -2.33
CA PHE A 35 7.83 -10.80 -3.80
C PHE A 35 7.07 -12.03 -4.31
N LYS A 36 7.28 -13.20 -3.71
CA LYS A 36 6.56 -14.44 -4.07
C LYS A 36 5.07 -14.38 -3.75
N LEU A 37 4.67 -13.62 -2.74
CA LEU A 37 3.26 -13.39 -2.41
C LEU A 37 2.58 -12.50 -3.47
N VAL A 38 3.28 -11.47 -3.96
CA VAL A 38 2.78 -10.61 -5.04
C VAL A 38 2.70 -11.38 -6.37
N GLU A 39 3.72 -12.20 -6.68
CA GLU A 39 3.75 -13.03 -7.89
C GLU A 39 2.59 -14.04 -7.95
N LYS A 40 2.15 -14.58 -6.80
CA LYS A 40 0.97 -15.46 -6.74
C LYS A 40 -0.38 -14.75 -6.86
N THR A 41 -0.44 -13.44 -6.60
CA THR A 41 -1.68 -12.66 -6.70
C THR A 41 -1.92 -12.07 -8.09
N VAL A 42 -0.93 -12.08 -8.97
CA VAL A 42 -1.02 -11.52 -10.33
C VAL A 42 -0.98 -12.66 -11.35
N ASN A 43 -2.04 -13.47 -11.39
CA ASN A 43 -2.39 -14.24 -12.60
C ASN A 43 -3.36 -13.39 -13.43
N VAL A 44 -2.82 -12.41 -14.13
CA VAL A 44 -3.55 -11.67 -15.17
C VAL A 44 -3.13 -12.28 -16.50
N SER A 45 -4.02 -13.09 -17.07
CA SER A 45 -3.87 -13.59 -18.43
C SER A 45 -3.87 -12.39 -19.38
N THR A 46 -2.76 -12.18 -20.07
CA THR A 46 -2.62 -11.16 -21.12
C THR A 46 -2.35 -11.88 -22.43
N GLU A 47 -3.41 -12.26 -23.13
CA GLU A 47 -3.29 -12.54 -24.56
C GLU A 47 -3.25 -11.20 -25.31
N PRO A 48 -2.25 -10.99 -26.19
CA PRO A 48 -2.19 -9.80 -27.03
C PRO A 48 -3.17 -9.95 -28.19
N ASP A 49 -3.99 -8.92 -28.44
CA ASP A 49 -4.71 -8.80 -29.70
C ASP A 49 -3.77 -8.35 -30.84
N SER A 50 -4.15 -8.66 -32.07
CA SER A 50 -3.31 -8.53 -33.28
C SER A 50 -2.99 -7.08 -33.70
N ASN A 51 -3.40 -6.07 -32.93
CA ASN A 51 -3.23 -4.65 -33.28
C ASN A 51 -2.45 -3.81 -32.26
N GLY A 52 -1.85 -4.40 -31.23
CA GLY A 52 -0.80 -3.75 -30.43
C GLY A 52 -1.22 -2.50 -29.66
N ARG A 53 -2.52 -2.30 -29.39
CA ARG A 53 -3.01 -1.23 -28.52
C ARG A 53 -3.39 -1.78 -27.16
N ARG A 54 -2.67 -1.37 -26.12
CA ARG A 54 -3.07 -1.58 -24.72
C ARG A 54 -4.19 -0.60 -24.36
N GLU A 55 -5.43 -1.00 -24.61
CA GLU A 55 -6.59 -0.38 -23.97
C GLU A 55 -6.81 -1.04 -22.60
N VAL A 56 -6.71 -0.25 -21.53
CA VAL A 56 -7.22 -0.65 -20.21
C VAL A 56 -8.74 -0.44 -20.27
N LYS A 57 -9.48 -1.48 -20.67
CA LYS A 57 -10.94 -1.51 -20.45
C LYS A 57 -11.17 -1.71 -18.95
N GLN A 58 -11.60 -0.65 -18.26
CA GLN A 58 -12.33 -0.80 -17.01
C GLN A 58 -13.63 -1.52 -17.34
N VAL A 59 -13.64 -2.82 -17.11
CA VAL A 59 -14.86 -3.62 -17.06
C VAL A 59 -15.42 -3.44 -15.66
N GLU A 60 -16.28 -2.44 -15.50
CA GLU A 60 -17.23 -2.37 -14.40
C GLU A 60 -18.40 -3.29 -14.76
N GLU A 61 -18.17 -4.60 -14.69
CA GLU A 61 -19.24 -5.59 -14.80
C GLU A 61 -19.94 -5.65 -13.44
N VAL A 62 -20.92 -4.76 -13.27
CA VAL A 62 -21.97 -4.92 -12.28
C VAL A 62 -22.75 -6.16 -12.69
N GLN A 63 -22.39 -7.31 -12.12
CA GLN A 63 -23.26 -8.48 -12.10
C GLN A 63 -24.52 -8.10 -11.31
N VAL A 64 -25.55 -7.66 -12.04
CA VAL A 64 -26.92 -7.74 -11.58
C VAL A 64 -27.22 -9.23 -11.49
N VAL A 65 -27.14 -9.77 -10.28
CA VAL A 65 -27.66 -11.10 -9.97
C VAL A 65 -29.17 -11.01 -10.14
N GLU A 66 -29.65 -11.37 -11.32
CA GLU A 66 -31.05 -11.66 -11.58
C GLU A 66 -31.39 -12.88 -10.73
N GLU A 67 -32.12 -12.63 -9.64
CA GLU A 67 -32.57 -13.64 -8.67
C GLU A 67 -33.52 -14.60 -9.39
N GLN A 68 -32.96 -15.68 -9.94
CA GLN A 68 -33.73 -16.80 -10.44
C GLN A 68 -34.54 -17.39 -9.28
N VAL A 69 -35.85 -17.10 -9.31
CA VAL A 69 -36.85 -17.71 -8.44
C VAL A 69 -36.82 -19.22 -8.69
N SER A 70 -36.05 -19.93 -7.86
CA SER A 70 -36.08 -21.38 -7.81
C SER A 70 -37.46 -21.84 -7.33
N PRO A 71 -37.97 -22.96 -7.87
CA PRO A 71 -39.23 -23.54 -7.42
C PRO A 71 -39.15 -23.82 -5.91
N VAL A 72 -40.23 -23.46 -5.20
CA VAL A 72 -40.37 -23.59 -3.74
C VAL A 72 -40.15 -25.04 -3.34
N ASP A 73 -38.92 -25.36 -2.95
CA ASP A 73 -38.57 -26.64 -2.32
C ASP A 73 -39.02 -26.53 -0.86
N HIS A 74 -40.04 -27.30 -0.46
CA HIS A 74 -40.59 -27.35 0.90
C HIS A 74 -39.65 -28.02 1.90
N ARG A 75 -38.34 -27.78 1.79
CA ARG A 75 -37.40 -28.15 2.84
C ARG A 75 -37.60 -27.22 4.02
N PRO A 76 -37.70 -27.73 5.26
CA PRO A 76 -37.72 -26.89 6.43
C PRO A 76 -36.48 -25.99 6.40
N THR A 77 -36.71 -24.68 6.40
CA THR A 77 -35.65 -23.67 6.41
C THR A 77 -34.79 -23.96 7.62
N PRO A 78 -33.44 -24.04 7.49
CA PRO A 78 -32.59 -24.23 8.66
C PRO A 78 -32.92 -23.13 9.68
N PRO A 79 -32.99 -23.46 10.98
CA PRO A 79 -33.36 -22.50 12.00
C PRO A 79 -32.44 -21.28 11.87
N LYS A 80 -33.03 -20.09 11.75
CA LYS A 80 -32.27 -18.83 11.74
C LYS A 80 -31.33 -18.85 12.96
N PRO A 81 -30.02 -18.58 12.79
CA PRO A 81 -29.08 -18.61 13.89
C PRO A 81 -29.59 -17.68 15.00
N GLN A 82 -29.46 -18.13 16.24
CA GLN A 82 -29.92 -17.33 17.37
C GLN A 82 -29.24 -15.95 17.32
N PRO A 83 -29.95 -14.85 17.63
CA PRO A 83 -29.46 -13.48 17.44
C PRO A 83 -28.06 -13.22 17.98
N GLY A 84 -27.66 -13.88 19.08
CA GLY A 84 -26.33 -13.75 19.66
C GLY A 84 -25.19 -14.41 18.87
N GLU A 85 -25.43 -15.51 18.16
CA GLU A 85 -24.38 -16.17 17.37
C GLU A 85 -23.94 -15.33 16.16
N ALA A 86 -24.89 -14.62 15.54
CA ALA A 86 -24.60 -13.70 14.45
C ALA A 86 -23.73 -12.52 14.91
N TRP A 87 -24.02 -11.97 16.09
CA TRP A 87 -23.24 -10.88 16.68
C TRP A 87 -21.83 -11.32 17.09
N LEU A 88 -21.68 -12.54 17.60
CA LEU A 88 -20.36 -13.10 17.91
C LEU A 88 -19.48 -13.25 16.66
N ARG A 89 -20.07 -13.67 15.52
CA ARG A 89 -19.35 -13.73 14.23
C ARG A 89 -18.91 -12.35 13.76
N GLU A 90 -19.75 -11.34 13.94
CA GLU A 90 -19.42 -9.96 13.56
C GLU A 90 -18.31 -9.37 14.43
N VAL A 91 -18.34 -9.60 15.75
CA VAL A 91 -17.24 -9.22 16.66
C VAL A 91 -15.94 -9.92 16.26
N ALA A 92 -15.98 -11.22 15.97
CA ALA A 92 -14.81 -11.98 15.54
C ALA A 92 -14.22 -11.45 14.23
N ALA A 93 -15.07 -11.06 13.27
CA ALA A 93 -14.62 -10.43 12.02
C ALA A 93 -13.92 -9.08 12.28
N GLN A 94 -14.42 -8.28 13.23
CA GLN A 94 -13.77 -7.02 13.62
C GLN A 94 -12.46 -7.24 14.38
N GLU A 95 -12.38 -8.27 15.23
CA GLU A 95 -11.13 -8.66 15.89
C GLU A 95 -10.04 -9.02 14.87
N GLN A 96 -10.39 -9.75 13.81
CA GLN A 96 -9.46 -10.04 12.71
C GLN A 96 -9.01 -8.76 11.99
N ARG A 97 -9.94 -7.84 11.69
CA ARG A 97 -9.63 -6.56 11.04
C ARG A 97 -8.71 -5.68 11.88
N VAL A 98 -8.86 -5.67 13.21
CA VAL A 98 -7.99 -4.95 14.14
C VAL A 98 -6.64 -5.66 14.29
N ALA A 99 -6.61 -6.99 14.29
CA ALA A 99 -5.37 -7.76 14.34
C ALA A 99 -4.46 -7.52 13.12
N GLN A 100 -5.06 -7.33 11.94
CA GLN A 100 -4.32 -6.98 10.70
C GLN A 100 -3.58 -5.64 10.80
N LEU A 101 -4.02 -4.69 11.65
CA LEU A 101 -3.37 -3.39 11.84
C LEU A 101 -2.06 -3.48 12.63
N ARG A 102 -1.84 -4.60 13.33
CA ARG A 102 -0.66 -4.80 14.19
C ARG A 102 0.62 -5.12 13.41
N SER A 103 0.52 -5.36 12.11
CA SER A 103 1.66 -5.67 11.24
C SER A 103 2.55 -4.47 10.96
N THR A 104 2.10 -3.24 11.24
CA THR A 104 2.94 -2.05 11.09
C THR A 104 3.53 -1.62 12.44
N PRO A 105 4.86 -1.50 12.55
CA PRO A 105 5.50 -1.05 13.77
C PRO A 105 5.29 0.46 13.98
N ASN A 106 5.00 0.85 15.22
CA ASN A 106 5.11 2.20 15.80
C ASN A 106 3.93 3.19 15.67
N VAL A 107 2.89 2.94 14.87
CA VAL A 107 1.72 3.85 14.80
C VAL A 107 0.50 3.24 15.45
N GLY A 108 -0.02 3.90 16.49
CA GLY A 108 -1.34 3.59 17.04
C GLY A 108 -1.43 2.33 17.88
N ALA A 109 -0.33 1.73 18.34
CA ALA A 109 -0.33 0.52 19.17
C ALA A 109 -1.26 0.63 20.39
N ALA A 110 -1.20 1.75 21.12
CA ALA A 110 -2.10 2.02 22.25
C ALA A 110 -3.58 2.09 21.85
N ARG A 111 -3.87 2.64 20.66
CA ARG A 111 -5.22 2.79 20.12
C ARG A 111 -5.77 1.46 19.58
N ILE A 112 -4.92 0.65 18.95
CA ILE A 112 -5.20 -0.74 18.57
C ILE A 112 -5.53 -1.56 19.83
N ASP A 113 -4.72 -1.45 20.88
CA ASP A 113 -4.97 -2.14 22.14
C ASP A 113 -6.27 -1.66 22.81
N GLN A 114 -6.61 -0.38 22.71
CA GLN A 114 -7.90 0.16 23.17
C GLN A 114 -9.08 -0.44 22.39
N LEU A 115 -8.99 -0.52 21.05
CA LEU A 115 -10.01 -1.16 20.21
C LEU A 115 -10.21 -2.63 20.58
N ARG A 116 -9.12 -3.37 20.84
CA ARG A 116 -9.20 -4.77 21.28
C ARG A 116 -9.88 -4.90 22.64
N LYS A 117 -9.56 -4.04 23.60
CA LYS A 117 -10.24 -4.01 24.91
C LYS A 117 -11.74 -3.77 24.75
N ARG A 118 -12.15 -2.84 23.87
CA ARG A 118 -13.58 -2.57 23.59
C ARG A 118 -14.28 -3.76 22.95
N LEU A 119 -13.64 -4.44 21.97
CA LEU A 119 -14.16 -5.66 21.35
C LEU A 119 -14.31 -6.81 22.36
N ALA A 120 -13.33 -6.99 23.25
CA ALA A 120 -13.40 -8.00 24.31
C ALA A 120 -14.54 -7.74 25.32
N ILE A 121 -14.78 -6.47 25.67
CA ILE A 121 -15.92 -6.08 26.53
C ILE A 121 -17.25 -6.37 25.82
N LEU A 122 -17.37 -6.00 24.53
CA LEU A 122 -18.55 -6.28 23.72
C LEU A 122 -18.85 -7.77 23.62
N ARG A 123 -17.83 -8.59 23.35
CA ARG A 123 -17.95 -10.04 23.31
C ARG A 123 -18.49 -10.59 24.62
N LYS A 124 -17.90 -10.19 25.75
CA LYS A 124 -18.33 -10.61 27.08
C LYS A 124 -19.78 -10.21 27.37
N LEU A 125 -20.22 -9.02 26.95
CA LEU A 125 -21.62 -8.57 27.11
C LEU A 125 -22.59 -9.41 26.27
N ILE A 126 -22.21 -9.80 25.04
CA ILE A 126 -23.01 -10.66 24.18
C ILE A 126 -23.10 -12.09 24.78
N GLU A 127 -21.98 -12.64 25.25
CA GLU A 127 -21.92 -13.96 25.90
C GLU A 127 -22.77 -13.98 27.18
N GLN A 128 -22.64 -12.97 28.05
CA GLN A 128 -23.48 -12.85 29.25
C GLN A 128 -24.97 -12.73 28.94
N HIS A 129 -25.33 -12.11 27.82
CA HIS A 129 -26.73 -12.04 27.40
C HIS A 129 -27.24 -13.33 26.78
N LEU A 130 -26.41 -14.08 26.07
CA LEU A 130 -26.76 -15.42 25.59
C LEU A 130 -27.02 -16.37 26.78
N ASP A 131 -26.25 -16.22 27.86
CA ASP A 131 -26.44 -17.00 29.09
C ASP A 131 -27.64 -16.51 29.93
N ALA A 132 -27.95 -15.22 29.90
CA ALA A 132 -29.01 -14.60 30.70
C ALA A 132 -30.39 -14.57 30.01
N VAL A 133 -30.46 -14.69 28.68
CA VAL A 133 -31.74 -14.99 28.01
C VAL A 133 -32.09 -16.40 28.45
N PRO A 134 -33.07 -16.56 29.34
CA PRO A 134 -33.37 -17.88 29.82
C PRO A 134 -33.92 -18.67 28.63
N GLN A 135 -33.31 -19.81 28.32
CA GLN A 135 -34.09 -20.92 27.76
C GLN A 135 -35.15 -21.41 28.77
N SER A 136 -35.20 -20.80 29.96
CA SER A 136 -36.07 -21.16 31.05
C SER A 136 -37.53 -20.74 30.80
N THR A 137 -38.32 -21.78 30.51
CA THR A 137 -39.36 -22.23 31.43
C THR A 137 -40.56 -21.30 31.58
N LEU A 138 -41.41 -21.29 30.56
CA LEU A 138 -42.84 -21.09 30.77
C LEU A 138 -43.43 -22.46 31.09
N ASP A 139 -43.69 -22.63 32.38
CA ASP A 139 -44.11 -23.83 33.10
C ASP A 139 -45.20 -24.63 32.37
N GLU A 140 -44.78 -25.54 31.49
CA GLU A 140 -45.62 -26.49 30.75
C GLU A 140 -46.49 -27.31 31.73
N HIS A 141 -46.03 -27.44 32.98
CA HIS A 141 -46.73 -28.05 34.11
C HIS A 141 -47.95 -27.25 34.59
N SER A 142 -47.90 -25.92 34.65
CA SER A 142 -49.06 -25.10 35.04
C SER A 142 -50.22 -25.22 34.04
N LEU A 143 -49.87 -25.32 32.76
CA LEU A 143 -50.81 -25.38 31.63
C LEU A 143 -51.40 -26.78 31.47
N THR A 144 -50.59 -27.84 31.65
CA THR A 144 -51.10 -29.23 31.71
C THR A 144 -51.99 -29.47 32.93
N THR A 145 -51.69 -28.86 34.09
CA THR A 145 -52.50 -28.99 35.30
C THR A 145 -53.85 -28.26 35.16
N ALA A 146 -53.87 -27.07 34.55
CA ALA A 146 -55.10 -26.37 34.20
C ALA A 146 -55.92 -27.11 33.13
N ARG A 147 -55.26 -27.70 32.11
CA ARG A 147 -55.87 -28.55 31.07
C ARG A 147 -56.52 -29.80 31.64
N LEU A 148 -55.85 -30.51 32.55
CA LEU A 148 -56.40 -31.72 33.19
C LEU A 148 -57.63 -31.43 34.06
N ARG A 149 -57.70 -30.26 34.68
CA ARG A 149 -58.87 -29.83 35.47
C ARG A 149 -60.06 -29.51 34.56
N LEU A 150 -59.83 -28.81 33.45
CA LEU A 150 -60.86 -28.37 32.51
C LEU A 150 -61.44 -29.55 31.69
N VAL A 151 -60.58 -30.50 31.29
CA VAL A 151 -61.02 -31.75 30.65
C VAL A 151 -61.88 -32.60 31.60
N ARG A 152 -61.53 -32.69 32.90
CA ARG A 152 -62.35 -33.41 33.89
C ARG A 152 -63.70 -32.73 34.16
N GLU A 153 -63.75 -31.41 34.18
CA GLU A 153 -65.01 -30.67 34.36
C GLU A 153 -65.94 -30.84 33.15
N ILE A 154 -65.41 -30.82 31.93
CA ILE A 154 -66.19 -31.07 30.70
C ILE A 154 -66.71 -32.51 30.64
N ASP A 155 -65.89 -33.49 31.04
CA ASP A 155 -66.29 -34.91 31.04
C ASP A 155 -67.33 -35.25 32.12
N GLN A 156 -67.30 -34.54 33.26
CA GLN A 156 -68.34 -34.62 34.30
C GLN A 156 -69.66 -33.99 33.85
N ILE A 157 -69.61 -32.90 33.09
CA ILE A 157 -70.80 -32.22 32.56
C ILE A 157 -71.45 -33.06 31.44
N SER A 158 -70.66 -33.67 30.55
CA SER A 158 -71.15 -34.49 29.44
C SER A 158 -71.84 -35.79 29.88
N HIS A 159 -71.48 -36.37 31.03
CA HIS A 159 -72.14 -37.56 31.60
C HIS A 159 -73.39 -37.23 32.44
N SER A 160 -73.70 -35.95 32.67
CA SER A 160 -74.82 -35.51 33.51
C SER A 160 -76.09 -35.09 32.75
N VAL A 161 -76.07 -35.12 31.41
CA VAL A 161 -77.19 -34.65 30.56
C VAL A 161 -77.71 -35.80 29.70
N PRO A 162 -78.92 -36.35 29.97
CA PRO A 162 -79.51 -37.34 29.10
C PRO A 162 -80.20 -36.67 27.92
N ASN A 163 -79.80 -37.07 26.72
CA ASN A 163 -80.49 -36.90 25.43
C ASN A 163 -80.29 -35.55 24.70
N ARG A 164 -79.47 -35.55 23.63
CA ARG A 164 -79.78 -34.90 22.34
C ARG A 164 -78.72 -35.17 21.26
N GLU A 165 -79.22 -35.47 20.06
CA GLU A 165 -78.53 -35.64 18.77
C GLU A 165 -77.91 -34.34 18.23
N ALA A 166 -76.99 -33.74 18.97
CA ALA A 166 -76.01 -32.83 18.40
C ALA A 166 -74.65 -33.40 18.73
N GLU A 167 -74.07 -34.14 17.77
CA GLU A 167 -72.66 -34.53 17.79
C GLU A 167 -71.83 -33.25 17.59
N PHE A 168 -71.83 -32.40 18.62
CA PHE A 168 -71.00 -31.23 18.71
C PHE A 168 -69.58 -31.75 18.91
N ASP A 169 -68.78 -31.72 17.84
CA ASP A 169 -67.39 -32.18 17.84
C ASP A 169 -66.50 -31.22 18.63
N TRP A 170 -66.69 -31.25 19.94
CA TRP A 170 -65.94 -30.47 20.92
C TRP A 170 -64.43 -30.73 20.83
N LYS A 171 -64.00 -31.87 20.25
CA LYS A 171 -62.59 -32.19 20.03
C LYS A 171 -62.00 -31.32 18.93
N SER A 172 -62.72 -31.11 17.83
CA SER A 172 -62.30 -30.21 16.75
C SER A 172 -62.27 -28.75 17.21
N ALA A 173 -63.29 -28.29 17.95
CA ALA A 173 -63.31 -26.95 18.53
C ALA A 173 -62.19 -26.74 19.58
N PHE A 174 -61.85 -27.77 20.35
CA PHE A 174 -60.74 -27.74 21.30
C PHE A 174 -59.37 -27.74 20.60
N ALA A 175 -59.20 -28.50 19.51
CA ALA A 175 -57.97 -28.50 18.71
C ALA A 175 -57.71 -27.13 18.06
N GLU A 176 -58.75 -26.50 17.51
CA GLU A 176 -58.65 -25.15 16.96
C GLU A 176 -58.32 -24.10 18.03
N PHE A 177 -58.93 -24.22 19.22
CA PHE A 177 -58.60 -23.37 20.37
C PHE A 177 -57.15 -23.56 20.83
N GLU A 178 -56.64 -24.80 20.90
CA GLU A 178 -55.24 -25.07 21.25
C GLU A 178 -54.26 -24.49 20.23
N GLU A 179 -54.59 -24.51 18.95
CA GLU A 179 -53.75 -23.96 17.90
C GLU A 179 -53.71 -22.43 17.97
N ILE A 180 -54.85 -21.79 18.23
CA ILE A 180 -54.95 -20.34 18.47
C ILE A 180 -54.18 -19.92 19.73
N GLU A 181 -54.31 -20.66 20.83
CA GLU A 181 -53.57 -20.41 22.08
C GLU A 181 -52.07 -20.60 21.89
N ARG A 182 -51.63 -21.69 21.23
CA ARG A 182 -50.21 -21.91 20.90
C ARG A 182 -49.65 -20.78 20.05
N LYS A 183 -50.41 -20.30 19.06
CA LYS A 183 -49.98 -19.19 18.20
C LYS A 183 -49.89 -17.88 18.97
N ARG A 184 -50.92 -17.52 19.76
CA ARG A 184 -50.88 -16.33 20.64
C ARG A 184 -49.73 -16.38 21.64
N HIS A 185 -49.48 -17.57 22.20
CA HIS A 185 -48.37 -17.78 23.12
C HIS A 185 -47.01 -17.58 22.43
N SER A 186 -46.83 -18.19 21.25
CA SER A 186 -45.64 -17.98 20.41
C SER A 186 -45.42 -16.50 20.07
N ASP A 187 -46.47 -15.79 19.66
CA ASP A 187 -46.39 -14.36 19.30
C ASP A 187 -46.05 -13.48 20.51
N ASN A 188 -46.62 -13.77 21.68
CA ASN A 188 -46.32 -13.05 22.92
C ASN A 188 -44.88 -13.29 23.40
N VAL A 189 -44.38 -14.53 23.30
CA VAL A 189 -42.99 -14.88 23.63
C VAL A 189 -42.02 -14.20 22.65
N ALA A 190 -42.34 -14.22 21.35
CA ALA A 190 -41.55 -13.53 20.34
C ALA A 190 -41.49 -12.01 20.57
N SER A 191 -42.64 -11.38 20.88
CA SER A 191 -42.74 -9.95 21.18
C SER A 191 -41.97 -9.57 22.47
N ALA A 192 -42.07 -10.37 23.53
CA ALA A 192 -41.33 -10.16 24.78
C ALA A 192 -39.82 -10.32 24.58
N ALA A 193 -39.38 -11.33 23.82
CA ALA A 193 -37.98 -11.53 23.45
C ALA A 193 -37.46 -10.38 22.58
N GLU A 194 -38.27 -9.85 21.66
CA GLU A 194 -37.91 -8.72 20.81
C GLU A 194 -37.77 -7.41 21.62
N SER A 195 -38.70 -7.15 22.54
CA SER A 195 -38.65 -6.03 23.49
C SER A 195 -37.37 -6.04 24.34
N LEU A 196 -36.98 -7.20 24.86
CA LEU A 196 -35.75 -7.36 25.66
C LEU A 196 -34.48 -7.25 24.82
N THR A 197 -34.50 -7.69 23.56
CA THR A 197 -33.31 -7.71 22.70
C THR A 197 -33.12 -6.43 21.86
N ALA A 198 -34.16 -5.62 21.67
CA ALA A 198 -34.11 -4.37 20.90
C ALA A 198 -33.06 -3.34 21.39
N PRO A 199 -32.98 -2.98 22.69
CA PRO A 199 -31.96 -2.04 23.16
C PRO A 199 -30.53 -2.61 23.01
N LEU A 200 -30.39 -3.94 23.13
CA LEU A 200 -29.10 -4.59 22.96
C LEU A 200 -28.66 -4.62 21.48
N LYS A 201 -29.59 -4.88 20.56
CA LYS A 201 -29.37 -4.77 19.12
C LYS A 201 -28.84 -3.39 18.76
N GLU A 202 -29.46 -2.34 19.29
CA GLU A 202 -29.05 -0.97 18.97
C GLU A 202 -27.68 -0.63 19.59
N THR A 203 -27.43 -1.00 20.85
CA THR A 203 -26.11 -0.79 21.48
C THR A 203 -25.00 -1.55 20.76
N HIS A 204 -25.25 -2.79 20.33
CA HIS A 204 -24.32 -3.57 19.52
C HIS A 204 -24.03 -2.88 18.17
N ARG A 205 -25.08 -2.49 17.45
CA ARG A 205 -24.97 -1.82 16.14
C ARG A 205 -24.14 -0.53 16.24
N VAL A 206 -24.44 0.31 17.23
CA VAL A 206 -23.73 1.57 17.45
C VAL A 206 -22.26 1.33 17.80
N ALA A 207 -21.98 0.35 18.66
CA ALA A 207 -20.62 0.07 19.09
C ALA A 207 -19.76 -0.53 17.96
N ILE A 208 -20.31 -1.43 17.14
CA ILE A 208 -19.63 -1.97 15.96
C ILE A 208 -19.39 -0.88 14.93
N ALA A 209 -20.36 -0.01 14.66
CA ALA A 209 -20.19 1.11 13.74
C ALA A 209 -19.08 2.06 14.20
N ALA A 210 -19.02 2.39 15.50
CA ALA A 210 -17.97 3.24 16.07
C ALA A 210 -16.57 2.60 15.95
N ILE A 211 -16.45 1.30 16.24
CA ILE A 211 -15.19 0.56 16.10
C ILE A 211 -14.77 0.48 14.63
N ALA A 212 -15.71 0.23 13.73
CA ALA A 212 -15.45 0.19 12.30
C ALA A 212 -14.94 1.54 11.77
N GLN A 213 -15.58 2.64 12.16
CA GLN A 213 -15.15 3.99 11.80
C GLN A 213 -13.75 4.31 12.32
N GLU A 214 -13.47 4.01 13.59
CA GLU A 214 -12.15 4.24 14.19
C GLU A 214 -11.06 3.38 13.54
N SER A 215 -11.38 2.13 13.18
CA SER A 215 -10.45 1.26 12.46
C SER A 215 -10.15 1.76 11.03
N LYS A 216 -11.15 2.36 10.36
CA LYS A 216 -11.00 2.95 9.02
C LYS A 216 -10.11 4.19 9.08
N GLU A 217 -10.35 5.06 10.06
CA GLU A 217 -9.54 6.25 10.30
C GLU A 217 -8.08 5.87 10.55
N LEU A 218 -7.84 4.87 11.41
CA LEU A 218 -6.48 4.42 11.70
C LEU A 218 -5.77 3.88 10.45
N ARG A 219 -6.47 3.14 9.57
CA ARG A 219 -5.90 2.69 8.29
C ARG A 219 -5.47 3.84 7.41
N PHE A 220 -6.28 4.89 7.30
CA PHE A 220 -5.91 6.07 6.52
C PHE A 220 -4.68 6.77 7.11
N GLN A 221 -4.60 6.91 8.43
CA GLN A 221 -3.43 7.49 9.09
C GLN A 221 -2.16 6.66 8.86
N MET A 222 -2.26 5.33 8.92
CA MET A 222 -1.13 4.44 8.64
C MET A 222 -0.68 4.53 7.18
N GLN A 223 -1.62 4.64 6.24
CA GLN A 223 -1.31 4.81 4.82
C GLN A 223 -0.61 6.16 4.56
N ASP A 224 -1.11 7.25 5.14
CA ASP A 224 -0.49 8.57 5.02
C ASP A 224 0.93 8.61 5.59
N ILE A 225 1.15 7.98 6.76
CA ILE A 225 2.49 7.87 7.35
C ILE A 225 3.42 7.03 6.47
N SER A 226 2.93 5.93 5.88
CA SER A 226 3.72 5.10 4.97
C SER A 226 4.13 5.88 3.72
N ILE A 227 3.23 6.69 3.16
CA ILE A 227 3.53 7.55 2.01
C ILE A 227 4.61 8.57 2.38
N LYS A 228 4.45 9.27 3.51
CA LYS A 228 5.43 10.24 4.02
C LYS A 228 6.79 9.62 4.29
N GLN A 229 6.83 8.41 4.84
CA GLN A 229 8.08 7.67 5.06
C GLN A 229 8.78 7.33 3.75
N PHE A 230 8.03 6.88 2.74
CA PHE A 230 8.57 6.58 1.42
C PHE A 230 9.10 7.84 0.72
N GLU A 231 8.37 8.95 0.80
CA GLU A 231 8.80 10.24 0.26
C GLU A 231 10.07 10.75 0.95
N LEU A 232 10.14 10.65 2.28
CA LEU A 232 11.31 11.03 3.05
C LEU A 232 12.52 10.19 2.64
N GLN A 233 12.38 8.87 2.56
CA GLN A 233 13.45 7.96 2.12
C GLN A 233 13.95 8.34 0.72
N ARG A 234 13.04 8.54 -0.23
CA ARG A 234 13.38 8.94 -1.60
C ARG A 234 14.12 10.29 -1.65
N ASN A 235 13.72 11.24 -0.82
CA ASN A 235 14.39 12.54 -0.72
C ASN A 235 15.79 12.40 -0.12
N THR A 236 15.94 11.63 0.96
CA THR A 236 17.25 11.35 1.57
C THR A 236 18.19 10.64 0.59
N GLU A 237 17.70 9.64 -0.16
CA GLU A 237 18.49 8.97 -1.19
C GLU A 237 18.96 9.93 -2.29
N ARG A 238 18.08 10.83 -2.74
CA ARG A 238 18.43 11.86 -3.73
C ARG A 238 19.48 12.83 -3.20
N GLU A 239 19.34 13.29 -1.95
CA GLU A 239 20.32 14.17 -1.31
C GLU A 239 21.67 13.48 -1.15
N LEU A 240 21.69 12.23 -0.69
CA LEU A 240 22.92 11.43 -0.57
C LEU A 240 23.60 11.23 -1.93
N ALA A 241 22.82 10.92 -2.98
CA ALA A 241 23.32 10.81 -4.34
C ALA A 241 23.89 12.14 -4.85
N HIS A 242 23.20 13.26 -4.62
CA HIS A 242 23.68 14.59 -4.99
C HIS A 242 25.00 14.95 -4.26
N HIS A 243 25.08 14.74 -2.95
CA HIS A 243 26.32 14.94 -2.19
C HIS A 243 27.46 14.01 -2.62
N ALA A 244 27.16 12.78 -3.05
CA ALA A 244 28.16 11.88 -3.61
C ALA A 244 28.69 12.39 -4.96
N ARG A 245 27.81 12.88 -5.83
CA ARG A 245 28.18 13.49 -7.12
C ARG A 245 29.06 14.73 -6.92
N LEU A 246 28.67 15.65 -6.03
CA LEU A 246 29.46 16.84 -5.71
C LEU A 246 30.84 16.49 -5.16
N ARG A 247 30.93 15.50 -4.26
CA ARG A 247 32.24 15.04 -3.75
C ARG A 247 33.11 14.47 -4.87
N ALA A 248 32.54 13.69 -5.78
CA ALA A 248 33.28 13.16 -6.92
C ALA A 248 33.74 14.29 -7.87
N PHE A 249 32.92 15.33 -8.04
CA PHE A 249 33.27 16.52 -8.81
C PHE A 249 34.43 17.29 -8.18
N GLU A 250 34.41 17.52 -6.87
CA GLU A 250 35.49 18.21 -6.15
C GLU A 250 36.84 17.49 -6.28
N VAL A 251 36.84 16.15 -6.24
CA VAL A 251 38.05 15.35 -6.46
C VAL A 251 38.63 15.58 -7.86
N ASP A 252 37.78 15.65 -8.88
CA ASP A 252 38.21 15.82 -10.27
C ASP A 252 38.31 17.31 -10.69
N ARG A 253 38.00 18.26 -9.79
CA ARG A 253 37.78 19.69 -10.12
C ARG A 253 38.96 20.35 -10.81
N ALA A 254 40.17 20.11 -10.31
CA ALA A 254 41.39 20.67 -10.92
C ALA A 254 41.58 20.15 -12.36
N GLU A 255 41.27 18.87 -12.59
CA GLU A 255 41.38 18.26 -13.90
C GLU A 255 40.28 18.75 -14.85
N ILE A 256 39.05 18.91 -14.35
CA ILE A 256 37.91 19.50 -15.07
C ILE A 256 38.26 20.91 -15.55
N LEU A 257 38.74 21.78 -14.67
CA LEU A 257 39.09 23.17 -15.02
C LEU A 257 40.24 23.23 -16.04
N ARG A 258 41.14 22.25 -16.02
CA ARG A 258 42.29 22.17 -16.93
C ARG A 258 41.91 21.61 -18.31
N LEU A 259 41.21 20.47 -18.34
CA LEU A 259 40.86 19.76 -19.58
C LEU A 259 39.60 20.33 -20.22
N LEU A 260 38.57 20.62 -19.44
CA LEU A 260 37.26 21.03 -19.98
C LEU A 260 37.13 22.53 -20.21
N LYS A 261 38.21 23.29 -20.01
CA LYS A 261 38.27 24.75 -20.23
C LYS A 261 37.62 25.21 -21.55
N PRO A 262 37.83 24.53 -22.70
CA PRO A 262 37.20 24.93 -23.97
C PRO A 262 35.68 24.75 -24.01
N PHE A 263 35.10 23.96 -23.10
CA PHE A 263 33.67 23.70 -23.07
C PHE A 263 32.97 24.55 -22.02
N ILE A 264 33.62 24.70 -20.87
CA ILE A 264 33.04 25.38 -19.71
C ILE A 264 33.20 26.89 -19.72
N SER A 265 34.11 27.42 -20.55
CA SER A 265 34.33 28.87 -20.63
C SER A 265 33.18 29.54 -21.40
N PRO A 266 32.59 30.62 -20.85
CA PRO A 266 31.57 31.39 -21.55
C PRO A 266 32.09 32.04 -22.84
N ASP A 267 31.33 31.93 -23.92
CA ASP A 267 31.57 32.64 -25.18
C ASP A 267 30.24 32.85 -25.93
N TYR A 268 30.19 33.87 -26.77
CA TYR A 268 29.07 34.12 -27.69
C TYR A 268 29.02 33.07 -28.80
N MET A 269 30.11 32.38 -29.10
CA MET A 269 30.13 31.36 -30.15
C MET A 269 29.62 30.02 -29.66
N GLN A 270 28.58 29.48 -30.29
CA GLN A 270 27.94 28.22 -29.92
C GLN A 270 27.98 27.23 -31.09
N LEU A 271 27.86 25.94 -30.76
CA LEU A 271 27.87 24.87 -31.74
C LEU A 271 26.58 24.84 -32.56
N GLY A 272 26.73 24.90 -33.88
CA GLY A 272 25.67 24.77 -34.88
C GLY A 272 25.39 23.30 -35.22
N ARG A 273 25.02 23.03 -36.47
CA ARG A 273 24.57 21.69 -36.89
C ARG A 273 25.71 20.69 -37.06
N THR A 274 26.91 21.15 -37.38
CA THR A 274 28.11 20.33 -37.61
C THR A 274 29.30 20.84 -36.80
N THR A 275 30.37 20.06 -36.67
CA THR A 275 31.56 20.40 -35.86
C THR A 275 32.28 21.68 -36.32
N GLY A 276 32.13 22.08 -37.57
CA GLY A 276 32.68 23.33 -38.12
C GLY A 276 31.69 24.50 -38.16
N ASP A 277 30.41 24.26 -37.85
CA ASP A 277 29.36 25.28 -37.89
C ASP A 277 29.28 25.99 -36.53
N TRP A 278 29.67 27.26 -36.49
CA TRP A 278 29.69 28.06 -35.27
C TRP A 278 28.73 29.25 -35.39
N VAL A 279 27.68 29.23 -34.57
CA VAL A 279 26.61 30.23 -34.55
C VAL A 279 26.84 31.22 -33.40
N ARG A 280 26.61 32.51 -33.64
CA ARG A 280 26.72 33.53 -32.60
C ARG A 280 25.41 33.59 -31.80
N SER A 281 25.52 33.39 -30.49
CA SER A 281 24.48 33.62 -29.49
C SER A 281 24.51 35.08 -29.01
N PRO A 282 23.36 35.65 -28.62
CA PRO A 282 23.30 37.00 -28.04
C PRO A 282 23.94 37.07 -26.64
N GLU A 283 24.02 35.94 -25.94
CA GLU A 283 24.57 35.84 -24.59
C GLU A 283 25.88 35.05 -24.59
N SER A 284 26.81 35.45 -23.72
CA SER A 284 28.05 34.72 -23.49
C SER A 284 27.77 33.57 -22.53
N LYS A 285 27.89 32.32 -23.00
CA LYS A 285 27.58 31.14 -22.20
C LYS A 285 28.49 29.94 -22.51
N PRO A 286 28.65 29.01 -21.57
CA PRO A 286 29.35 27.75 -21.83
C PRO A 286 28.67 26.96 -22.95
N LEU A 287 29.38 25.98 -23.49
CA LEU A 287 28.81 25.11 -24.51
C LEU A 287 27.62 24.31 -23.97
N SER A 288 26.66 24.04 -24.84
CA SER A 288 25.51 23.18 -24.51
C SER A 288 25.90 21.72 -24.58
N TRP A 289 25.54 20.97 -23.54
CA TRP A 289 25.68 19.51 -23.50
C TRP A 289 25.00 18.87 -24.71
N SER A 290 23.73 19.22 -24.95
CA SER A 290 22.97 18.66 -26.06
C SER A 290 23.62 18.91 -27.42
N ALA A 291 24.30 20.04 -27.59
CA ALA A 291 25.02 20.35 -28.83
C ALA A 291 26.31 19.51 -28.97
N ILE A 292 27.05 19.28 -27.90
CA ILE A 292 28.24 18.40 -27.90
C ILE A 292 27.82 16.95 -28.20
N GLU A 293 26.73 16.50 -27.60
CA GLU A 293 26.17 15.16 -27.80
C GLU A 293 25.67 14.94 -29.24
N ARG A 294 24.93 15.92 -29.79
CA ARG A 294 24.44 15.90 -31.18
C ARG A 294 25.56 15.74 -32.21
N LEU A 295 26.72 16.32 -31.93
CA LEU A 295 27.89 16.24 -32.80
C LEU A 295 28.70 14.94 -32.62
N GLU A 296 28.18 13.99 -31.83
CA GLU A 296 28.81 12.70 -31.54
C GLU A 296 30.21 12.82 -30.90
N ALA A 297 30.56 14.01 -30.39
CA ALA A 297 31.87 14.31 -29.80
C ALA A 297 32.12 13.54 -28.49
N LEU A 298 31.08 12.88 -27.96
CA LEU A 298 31.17 12.05 -26.76
C LEU A 298 31.33 10.56 -27.09
N GLN A 299 31.31 10.15 -28.36
CA GLN A 299 31.46 8.74 -28.72
C GLN A 299 32.92 8.27 -28.51
N PRO A 300 33.14 7.04 -27.99
CA PRO A 300 34.49 6.50 -27.76
C PRO A 300 35.15 6.00 -29.07
N THR A 301 34.89 6.67 -30.18
CA THR A 301 35.41 6.37 -31.52
C THR A 301 36.42 7.43 -31.93
N GLN A 302 37.28 7.12 -32.91
CA GLN A 302 38.22 8.12 -33.44
C GLN A 302 37.49 9.36 -33.97
N ILE A 303 36.34 9.16 -34.63
CA ILE A 303 35.48 10.25 -35.12
C ILE A 303 34.99 11.13 -33.96
N GLY A 304 34.54 10.53 -32.85
CA GLY A 304 34.10 11.28 -31.67
C GLY A 304 35.25 12.03 -30.99
N LEU A 305 36.45 11.46 -30.96
CA LEU A 305 37.65 12.11 -30.42
C LEU A 305 38.05 13.32 -31.29
N ASP A 306 38.15 13.12 -32.61
CA ASP A 306 38.46 14.19 -33.57
C ASP A 306 37.39 15.30 -33.51
N ALA A 307 36.11 14.95 -33.40
CA ALA A 307 35.02 15.91 -33.20
C ALA A 307 35.20 16.72 -31.91
N LEU A 308 35.54 16.07 -30.78
CA LEU A 308 35.74 16.77 -29.51
C LEU A 308 36.95 17.72 -29.56
N ALA A 309 38.07 17.29 -30.15
CA ALA A 309 39.23 18.16 -30.32
C ALA A 309 38.97 19.31 -31.29
N SER A 310 38.22 19.07 -32.37
CA SER A 310 37.81 20.12 -33.31
C SER A 310 36.96 21.19 -32.61
N ILE A 311 36.01 20.79 -31.75
CA ILE A 311 35.23 21.70 -30.92
C ILE A 311 36.13 22.51 -29.98
N ALA A 312 37.08 21.84 -29.31
CA ALA A 312 37.97 22.48 -28.34
C ALA A 312 38.96 23.48 -28.96
N THR A 313 39.28 23.34 -30.26
CA THR A 313 40.30 24.15 -30.95
C THR A 313 39.75 25.33 -31.74
N GLN A 314 38.42 25.45 -31.89
CA GLN A 314 37.67 26.56 -32.50
C GLN A 314 38.47 27.31 -33.61
N TYR A 315 38.52 26.72 -34.80
CA TYR A 315 39.32 27.22 -35.92
C TYR A 315 38.80 28.57 -36.47
N GLY A 316 39.73 29.48 -36.85
CA GLY A 316 39.43 30.57 -37.80
C GLY A 316 38.86 31.91 -37.30
N ARG A 317 38.90 32.27 -36.00
CA ARG A 317 38.44 33.61 -35.52
C ARG A 317 39.51 34.41 -34.75
N ASP A 318 39.25 35.69 -34.48
CA ASP A 318 40.14 36.56 -33.68
C ASP A 318 40.64 35.83 -32.42
N PRO A 319 41.96 35.64 -32.21
CA PRO A 319 42.53 34.96 -31.05
C PRO A 319 42.03 35.52 -29.71
N LYS A 320 41.61 36.79 -29.69
CA LYS A 320 41.08 37.46 -28.48
C LYS A 320 39.63 37.08 -28.16
N ARG A 321 38.91 36.41 -29.07
CA ARG A 321 37.49 36.05 -28.95
C ARG A 321 37.24 34.55 -29.04
N ARG A 322 38.29 33.72 -28.92
CA ARG A 322 38.15 32.27 -28.89
C ARG A 322 38.07 31.77 -27.46
N ARG A 323 37.39 30.63 -27.27
CA ARG A 323 37.50 29.90 -26.01
C ARG A 323 38.95 29.48 -25.76
N PRO A 324 39.41 29.49 -24.51
CA PRO A 324 40.74 29.01 -24.18
C PRO A 324 40.84 27.51 -24.49
N MET A 325 41.84 27.12 -25.27
CA MET A 325 42.06 25.74 -25.71
C MET A 325 42.40 24.77 -24.55
N GLY A 326 42.73 25.29 -23.37
CA GLY A 326 43.06 24.47 -22.20
C GLY A 326 44.27 23.59 -22.47
N SER A 327 44.10 22.27 -22.33
CA SER A 327 45.14 21.27 -22.62
C SER A 327 44.98 20.56 -23.96
N PHE A 328 44.12 21.07 -24.85
CA PHE A 328 43.99 20.53 -26.20
C PHE A 328 45.15 21.03 -27.07
N PRO A 329 45.68 20.19 -27.98
CA PRO A 329 46.81 20.54 -28.83
C PRO A 329 46.50 21.72 -29.76
N SER A 330 47.54 22.45 -30.13
CA SER A 330 47.49 23.49 -31.17
C SER A 330 47.16 22.85 -32.53
N PRO A 331 46.41 23.51 -33.43
CA PRO A 331 45.72 22.81 -34.50
C PRO A 331 46.62 22.54 -35.71
N ASP A 332 46.96 21.27 -35.93
CA ASP A 332 47.23 20.74 -37.27
C ASP A 332 46.00 19.93 -37.75
N GLY A 333 45.00 20.64 -38.30
CA GLY A 333 43.91 20.02 -39.06
C GLY A 333 42.82 19.29 -38.26
N GLY A 334 42.75 19.43 -36.93
CA GLY A 334 41.66 18.89 -36.10
C GLY A 334 41.62 17.36 -35.98
N LYS A 335 42.62 16.67 -36.52
CA LYS A 335 42.79 15.21 -36.38
C LYS A 335 43.79 14.94 -35.27
N ILE A 336 43.41 14.10 -34.33
CA ILE A 336 44.30 13.73 -33.23
C ILE A 336 45.08 12.49 -33.64
N SER A 337 46.38 12.66 -33.90
CA SER A 337 47.28 11.55 -34.28
C SER A 337 48.27 11.18 -33.16
N ASN A 338 48.52 12.10 -32.23
CA ASN A 338 49.45 11.90 -31.13
C ASN A 338 48.80 11.13 -29.97
N ARG A 339 49.48 10.10 -29.46
CA ARG A 339 48.99 9.26 -28.35
C ARG A 339 48.61 10.06 -27.10
N LEU A 340 49.43 11.03 -26.71
CA LEU A 340 49.16 11.84 -25.50
C LEU A 340 47.90 12.69 -25.65
N GLU A 341 47.64 13.20 -26.84
CA GLU A 341 46.45 13.98 -27.15
C GLU A 341 45.20 13.08 -27.15
N ILE A 342 45.30 11.88 -27.72
CA ILE A 342 44.23 10.88 -27.67
C ILE A 342 43.87 10.54 -26.22
N GLU A 343 44.85 10.30 -25.36
CA GLU A 343 44.62 10.01 -23.94
C GLU A 343 43.97 11.20 -23.20
N SER A 344 44.44 12.43 -23.45
CA SER A 344 43.87 13.66 -22.90
C SER A 344 42.41 13.88 -23.35
N THR A 345 42.12 13.69 -24.63
CA THR A 345 40.76 13.84 -25.19
C THR A 345 39.81 12.74 -24.70
N LYS A 346 40.28 11.50 -24.58
CA LYS A 346 39.51 10.41 -23.94
C LYS A 346 39.19 10.77 -22.50
N ARG A 347 40.15 11.31 -21.75
CA ARG A 347 39.94 11.74 -20.37
C ARG A 347 38.94 12.89 -20.29
N ALA A 348 39.00 13.86 -21.20
CA ALA A 348 38.01 14.93 -21.31
C ALA A 348 36.59 14.39 -21.60
N GLN A 349 36.43 13.45 -22.54
CA GLN A 349 35.14 12.77 -22.79
C GLN A 349 34.60 12.08 -21.54
N GLN A 350 35.47 11.38 -20.80
CA GLN A 350 35.09 10.70 -19.56
C GLN A 350 34.62 11.70 -18.50
N LEU A 351 35.34 12.81 -18.30
CA LEU A 351 34.96 13.84 -17.33
C LEU A 351 33.64 14.52 -17.70
N LEU A 352 33.44 14.85 -18.98
CA LEU A 352 32.18 15.39 -19.49
C LEU A 352 31.00 14.45 -19.22
N LYS A 353 31.17 13.14 -19.49
CA LYS A 353 30.14 12.13 -19.24
C LYS A 353 29.88 11.90 -17.75
N LYS A 354 30.94 11.75 -16.96
CA LYS A 354 30.88 11.43 -15.53
C LYS A 354 30.21 12.57 -14.74
N HIS A 355 30.53 13.81 -15.07
CA HIS A 355 30.11 14.99 -14.32
C HIS A 355 29.05 15.82 -15.04
N ARG A 356 28.37 15.27 -16.06
CA ARG A 356 27.36 15.98 -16.86
C ARG A 356 26.39 16.79 -16.01
N GLU A 357 25.72 16.11 -15.08
CA GLU A 357 24.66 16.71 -14.26
C GLU A 357 25.23 17.83 -13.39
N THR A 358 26.35 17.57 -12.71
CA THR A 358 27.02 18.56 -11.87
C THR A 358 27.55 19.75 -12.67
N LEU A 359 28.10 19.53 -13.87
CA LEU A 359 28.55 20.61 -14.75
C LEU A 359 27.39 21.52 -15.18
N ILE A 360 26.19 20.96 -15.38
CA ILE A 360 24.98 21.75 -15.70
C ILE A 360 24.46 22.47 -14.45
N GLU A 361 24.38 21.79 -13.31
CA GLU A 361 23.94 22.36 -12.02
C GLU A 361 24.83 23.55 -11.59
N GLU A 362 26.15 23.44 -11.76
CA GLU A 362 27.14 24.49 -11.47
C GLU A 362 27.23 25.59 -12.55
N GLY A 363 26.41 25.53 -13.60
CA GLY A 363 26.42 26.50 -14.70
C GLY A 363 27.71 26.48 -15.54
N LEU A 364 28.48 25.39 -15.49
CA LEU A 364 29.67 25.16 -16.29
C LEU A 364 29.35 24.56 -17.67
N LEU A 365 28.16 24.02 -17.87
CA LEU A 365 27.62 23.68 -19.18
C LEU A 365 26.18 24.19 -19.29
N THR A 366 25.79 24.57 -20.49
CA THR A 366 24.37 24.83 -20.77
C THR A 366 23.67 23.46 -20.97
N PRO A 367 22.41 23.28 -20.55
CA PRO A 367 21.64 22.06 -20.83
C PRO A 367 21.67 21.64 -22.31
#